data_AF-G4RQ08-F1
#
_entry.id   AF-G4RQ08-F1
#
_cell.length_a   1.000
_cell.length_b   1.000
_cell.length_c   1.000
_cell.angle_alpha   90.00
_cell.angle_beta   90.00
_cell.angle_gamma   90.00
#
_symmetry.space_group_name_H-M   'P 1'
#
loop_
_entity.id
_entity.type
_entity.pdbx_description
1 polymer ?
#
loop_
_entity_poly.entity_id
_entity_poly.type
_entity_poly.pdbx_seq_one_letter_code
_entity_poly.pdbx_strand_id
1 'polypeptide(L)'
;MQLKLIGYREWTETLGFRREHIIQQTQAELHKRIWAEFTSLDALPHQMRYDYAMVYSNNVPAESLIAKVKSIQEAAPVPVDYCIGRGRTPLEAYERCGDGSTEGGPAVVGHLDIVNSTRQTEKRGSYDIYIVVGDLLNKINSICRGLGCLSFYLGGDNIMIFLPDVEAGFQIYDQVYIDVRLGIGIAERPYQAFTKATEALDSMRRDNVVGVRILR
;
A
#
# COMPACT_ATOMS: atom_id res chain seq x y z
N MET A 1 -8.09 8.37 0.47
CA MET A 1 -7.48 9.72 0.48
C MET A 1 -6.13 9.67 -0.23
N GLN A 2 -5.75 10.75 -0.92
CA GLN A 2 -4.44 10.99 -1.51
C GLN A 2 -3.81 12.20 -0.82
N LEU A 3 -2.50 12.16 -0.59
CA LEU A 3 -1.70 13.27 -0.08
C LEU A 3 -0.72 13.69 -1.17
N LYS A 4 -0.50 14.99 -1.30
CA LYS A 4 0.39 15.60 -2.31
C LYS A 4 1.27 16.65 -1.67
N LEU A 5 2.57 16.57 -1.94
CA LEU A 5 3.53 17.61 -1.57
C LEU A 5 3.53 18.72 -2.63
N ILE A 6 3.11 19.93 -2.25
CA ILE A 6 3.01 21.10 -3.13
C ILE A 6 4.37 21.81 -3.20
N GLY A 7 4.91 22.01 -4.41
CA GLY A 7 6.21 22.66 -4.58
C GLY A 7 7.40 21.74 -4.25
N TYR A 8 7.19 20.42 -4.18
CA TYR A 8 8.22 19.46 -3.79
C TYR A 8 9.42 19.47 -4.72
N ARG A 9 9.18 19.54 -6.03
CA ARG A 9 10.25 19.58 -7.05
C ARG A 9 11.14 20.81 -6.83
N GLU A 10 10.53 21.98 -6.70
CA GLU A 10 11.21 23.25 -6.50
C GLU A 10 12.06 23.18 -5.23
N TRP A 11 11.51 22.64 -4.13
CA TRP A 11 12.28 22.37 -2.92
C TRP A 11 13.49 21.47 -3.18
N THR A 12 13.34 20.35 -3.90
CA THR A 12 14.49 19.48 -4.21
C THR A 12 15.57 20.18 -5.04
N GLU A 13 15.21 21.14 -5.88
CA GLU A 13 16.15 21.93 -6.68
C GLU A 13 16.95 22.94 -5.83
N THR A 14 16.39 23.44 -4.72
CA THR A 14 17.10 24.35 -3.80
C THR A 14 18.25 23.69 -3.03
N LEU A 15 18.27 22.36 -2.91
CA LEU A 15 19.24 21.61 -2.11
C LEU A 15 20.63 21.40 -2.79
N GLY A 16 20.79 21.86 -4.03
CA GLY A 16 22.02 21.71 -4.81
C GLY A 16 22.36 20.26 -5.19
N PHE A 17 23.61 20.00 -5.62
CA PHE A 17 23.98 18.69 -6.19
C PHE A 17 24.14 17.56 -5.17
N ARG A 18 24.31 17.87 -3.88
CA ARG A 18 24.40 16.86 -2.81
C ARG A 18 23.04 16.46 -2.25
N ARG A 19 21.93 16.84 -2.91
CA ARG A 19 20.56 16.72 -2.39
C ARG A 19 20.05 15.31 -2.12
N GLU A 20 20.51 14.29 -2.85
CA GLU A 20 19.82 12.98 -2.87
C GLU A 20 19.74 12.33 -1.48
N HIS A 21 20.83 12.30 -0.73
CA HIS A 21 20.80 11.74 0.63
C HIS A 21 19.92 12.55 1.60
N ILE A 22 19.73 13.85 1.37
CA ILE A 22 18.82 14.70 2.16
C ILE A 22 17.38 14.34 1.81
N ILE A 23 17.08 14.24 0.51
CA ILE A 23 15.78 13.83 -0.02
C ILE A 23 15.38 12.47 0.55
N GLN A 24 16.27 11.47 0.46
CA GLN A 24 16.01 10.12 0.98
C GLN A 24 15.72 10.11 2.50
N GLN A 25 16.47 10.89 3.29
CA GLN A 25 16.23 11.01 4.74
C GLN A 25 14.90 11.70 5.05
N THR A 26 14.60 12.80 4.37
CA THR A 26 13.32 13.52 4.55
C THR A 26 12.13 12.64 4.13
N GLN A 27 12.24 11.93 3.01
CA GLN A 27 11.21 10.99 2.55
C GLN A 27 10.99 9.85 3.55
N ALA A 28 12.06 9.30 4.13
CA ALA A 28 11.97 8.23 5.13
C ALA A 28 11.28 8.69 6.43
N GLU A 29 11.61 9.88 6.94
CA GLU A 29 10.94 10.42 8.14
C GLU A 29 9.46 10.73 7.87
N LEU A 30 9.15 11.31 6.71
CA LEU A 30 7.77 11.55 6.31
C LEU A 30 6.97 10.24 6.14
N HIS A 31 7.58 9.23 5.54
CA HIS A 31 7.00 7.89 5.39
C HIS A 31 6.65 7.28 6.75
N LYS A 32 7.59 7.33 7.70
CA LYS A 32 7.36 6.88 9.09
C LYS A 32 6.20 7.62 9.75
N ARG A 33 6.14 8.96 9.64
CA ARG A 33 5.04 9.76 10.21
C ARG A 33 3.70 9.39 9.58
N ILE A 34 3.63 9.25 8.25
CA ILE A 34 2.41 8.84 7.54
C ILE A 34 1.90 7.48 8.03
N TRP A 35 2.77 6.47 8.12
CA TRP A 35 2.38 5.17 8.66
C TRP A 35 1.86 5.26 10.09
N ALA A 36 2.57 5.96 10.98
CA ALA A 36 2.16 6.10 12.37
C ALA A 36 0.79 6.79 12.54
N GLU A 37 0.56 7.89 11.82
CA GLU A 37 -0.63 8.72 12.00
C GLU A 37 -1.90 8.08 11.42
N PHE A 38 -1.81 7.43 10.26
CA PHE A 38 -3.00 6.86 9.62
C PHE A 38 -3.35 5.47 10.15
N THR A 39 -2.36 4.65 10.50
CA THR A 39 -2.66 3.36 11.17
C THR A 39 -3.27 3.54 12.55
N SER A 40 -2.97 4.65 13.26
CA SER A 40 -3.66 4.99 14.52
C SER A 40 -5.16 5.28 14.35
N LEU A 41 -5.64 5.44 13.12
CA LEU A 41 -7.06 5.62 12.77
C LEU A 41 -7.67 4.37 12.12
N ASP A 42 -6.95 3.24 12.10
CA ASP A 42 -7.24 2.06 11.29
C ASP A 42 -7.31 2.31 9.76
N ALA A 43 -6.72 3.41 9.29
CA ALA A 43 -6.49 3.64 7.87
C ALA A 43 -5.17 3.00 7.44
N LEU A 44 -5.03 2.69 6.15
CA LEU A 44 -3.87 1.97 5.61
C LEU A 44 -3.15 2.82 4.56
N PRO A 45 -2.03 3.46 4.94
CA PRO A 45 -1.28 4.30 4.04
C PRO A 45 -0.26 3.51 3.20
N HIS A 46 0.17 4.11 2.10
CA HIS A 46 1.36 3.68 1.35
C HIS A 46 1.98 4.87 0.60
N GLN A 47 3.31 4.91 0.55
CA GLN A 47 4.07 5.92 -0.20
C GLN A 47 4.31 5.46 -1.63
N MET A 48 3.85 6.25 -2.62
CA MET A 48 4.01 5.90 -4.03
C MET A 48 5.28 6.53 -4.59
N ARG A 49 5.17 7.75 -5.12
CA ARG A 49 6.30 8.50 -5.69
C ARG A 49 7.01 9.40 -4.67
N TYR A 50 6.69 9.23 -3.38
CA TYR A 50 7.17 10.04 -2.25
C TYR A 50 6.74 11.52 -2.23
N ASP A 51 6.49 12.13 -3.40
CA ASP A 51 5.74 13.39 -3.54
C ASP A 51 4.21 13.16 -3.45
N TYR A 52 3.77 11.91 -3.59
CA TYR A 52 2.41 11.45 -3.36
C TYR A 52 2.36 10.23 -2.45
N ALA A 53 1.43 10.25 -1.51
CA ALA A 53 1.05 9.10 -0.70
C ALA A 53 -0.44 8.80 -0.88
N MET A 54 -0.81 7.55 -0.70
CA MET A 54 -2.20 7.13 -0.69
C MET A 54 -2.57 6.59 0.69
N VAL A 55 -3.82 6.79 1.07
CA VAL A 55 -4.39 6.30 2.33
C VAL A 55 -5.72 5.63 2.00
N TYR A 56 -5.76 4.31 2.08
CA TYR A 56 -7.02 3.58 2.04
C TYR A 56 -7.74 3.82 3.37
N SER A 57 -8.97 4.33 3.29
CA SER A 57 -9.61 4.95 4.45
C SER A 57 -11.11 4.68 4.57
N ASN A 58 -11.59 3.53 4.07
CA ASN A 58 -13.00 3.14 4.24
C ASN A 58 -13.42 3.21 5.71
N ASN A 59 -14.57 3.83 5.95
CA ASN A 59 -15.21 3.92 7.27
C ASN A 59 -14.35 4.58 8.36
N VAL A 60 -13.37 5.39 7.96
CA VAL A 60 -12.58 6.26 8.86
C VAL A 60 -13.10 7.69 8.72
N PRO A 61 -13.56 8.35 9.79
CA PRO A 61 -14.16 9.69 9.69
C PRO A 61 -13.24 10.71 9.00
N ALA A 62 -13.76 11.46 8.04
CA ALA A 62 -12.98 12.35 7.20
C ALA A 62 -12.27 13.45 8.00
N GLU A 63 -12.94 14.00 9.01
CA GLU A 63 -12.40 14.99 9.95
C GLU A 63 -11.19 14.46 10.72
N SER A 64 -11.19 13.16 11.05
CA SER A 64 -10.06 12.51 11.73
C SER A 64 -8.86 12.40 10.79
N LEU A 65 -9.08 12.03 9.53
CA LEU A 65 -8.01 11.99 8.52
C LEU A 65 -7.42 13.39 8.29
N ILE A 66 -8.27 14.41 8.14
CA ILE A 66 -7.85 15.80 7.93
C ILE A 66 -7.05 16.33 9.14
N ALA A 67 -7.45 15.97 10.36
CA ALA A 67 -6.69 16.31 11.56
C ALA A 67 -5.27 15.71 11.51
N LYS A 68 -5.12 14.48 11.01
CA LYS A 68 -3.80 13.84 10.82
C LYS A 68 -2.97 14.49 9.72
N VAL A 69 -3.58 15.01 8.65
CA VAL A 69 -2.84 15.74 7.60
C VAL A 69 -2.09 16.95 8.18
N LYS A 70 -2.64 17.64 9.18
CA LYS A 70 -1.93 18.72 9.89
C LYS A 70 -0.65 18.23 10.57
N SER A 71 -0.70 17.04 11.15
CA SER A 71 0.46 16.36 11.75
C SER A 71 1.53 16.02 10.70
N ILE A 72 1.09 15.60 9.50
CA ILE A 72 1.99 15.33 8.36
C ILE A 72 2.64 16.63 7.87
N GLN A 73 1.90 17.74 7.83
CA GLN A 73 2.39 19.05 7.41
C GLN A 73 3.58 19.52 8.25
N GLU A 74 3.64 19.21 9.54
CA GLU A 74 4.75 19.58 10.43
C GLU A 74 6.05 18.85 10.09
N ALA A 75 5.96 17.63 9.56
CA ALA A 75 7.11 16.81 9.16
C ALA A 75 7.49 16.99 7.68
N ALA A 76 6.60 17.59 6.88
CA ALA A 76 6.81 17.75 5.45
C ALA A 76 7.73 18.95 5.14
N PRO A 77 8.63 18.84 4.15
CA PRO A 77 9.49 19.95 3.75
C PRO A 77 8.75 21.08 3.02
N VAL A 78 7.51 20.82 2.59
CA VAL A 78 6.68 21.70 1.79
C VAL A 78 5.20 21.55 2.19
N PRO A 79 4.29 22.44 1.76
CA PRO A 79 2.87 22.28 2.03
C PRO A 79 2.31 20.94 1.54
N VAL A 80 1.38 20.37 2.30
CA VAL A 80 0.71 19.10 2.02
C VAL A 80 -0.74 19.41 1.66
N ASP A 81 -1.11 19.05 0.44
CA ASP A 81 -2.50 19.03 0.00
C ASP A 81 -3.06 17.61 0.09
N TYR A 82 -4.38 17.49 0.13
CA TYR A 82 -5.04 16.19 0.19
C TYR A 82 -6.32 16.16 -0.62
N CYS A 83 -6.71 14.95 -0.99
CA CYS A 83 -7.96 14.71 -1.66
C CYS A 83 -8.61 13.39 -1.20
N ILE A 84 -9.93 13.39 -1.05
CA ILE A 84 -10.71 12.18 -0.78
C ILE A 84 -11.58 11.88 -2.00
N GLY A 85 -11.45 10.67 -2.54
CA GLY A 85 -12.28 10.15 -3.64
C GLY A 85 -12.93 8.83 -3.25
N ARG A 86 -14.07 8.54 -3.88
CA ARG A 86 -14.87 7.32 -3.70
C ARG A 86 -15.19 6.69 -5.05
N GLY A 87 -15.18 5.36 -5.08
CA GLY A 87 -15.51 4.55 -6.23
C GLY A 87 -15.99 3.17 -5.80
N ARG A 88 -16.48 2.39 -6.77
CA ARG A 88 -16.84 0.98 -6.59
C ARG A 88 -15.60 0.10 -6.44
N THR A 89 -14.46 0.57 -6.94
CA THR A 89 -13.17 -0.11 -6.85
C THR A 89 -12.11 0.83 -6.25
N PRO A 90 -11.03 0.30 -5.65
CA PRO A 90 -9.89 1.10 -5.20
C PRO A 90 -9.31 2.01 -6.28
N LEU A 91 -9.19 1.52 -7.52
CA LEU A 91 -8.70 2.31 -8.66
C LEU A 91 -9.64 3.48 -9.00
N GLU A 92 -10.95 3.23 -9.08
CA GLU A 92 -11.92 4.29 -9.37
C GLU A 92 -11.94 5.35 -8.26
N ALA A 93 -11.80 4.93 -7.00
CA ALA A 93 -11.69 5.85 -5.87
C ALA A 93 -10.42 6.70 -5.93
N TYR A 94 -9.32 6.14 -6.42
CA TYR A 94 -8.05 6.85 -6.66
C TYR A 94 -8.14 7.85 -7.82
N GLU A 95 -8.86 7.53 -8.89
CA GLU A 95 -9.02 8.42 -10.05
C GLU A 95 -9.94 9.61 -9.77
N ARG A 96 -10.69 9.57 -8.66
CA ARG A 96 -11.66 10.59 -8.28
C ARG A 96 -11.16 11.49 -7.16
N CYS A 97 -11.73 12.69 -7.11
CA CYS A 97 -11.40 13.67 -6.10
C CYS A 97 -12.60 14.54 -5.73
N GLY A 98 -12.80 14.79 -4.44
CA GLY A 98 -13.74 15.81 -3.94
C GLY A 98 -15.00 15.29 -3.25
N ASP A 99 -15.14 13.98 -3.00
CA ASP A 99 -16.36 13.42 -2.39
C ASP A 99 -16.51 13.78 -0.90
N GLY A 100 -15.39 14.05 -0.21
CA GLY A 100 -15.34 14.48 1.20
C GLY A 100 -15.79 13.43 2.24
N SER A 101 -16.48 12.38 1.83
CA SER A 101 -16.92 11.26 2.66
C SER A 101 -16.04 10.02 2.45
N THR A 102 -15.97 9.18 3.47
CA THR A 102 -15.20 7.93 3.51
C THR A 102 -16.08 6.71 3.81
N GLU A 103 -17.38 6.91 3.97
CA GLU A 103 -18.33 5.82 4.15
C GLU A 103 -18.28 4.87 2.96
N GLY A 104 -18.29 3.57 3.22
CA GLY A 104 -18.21 2.57 2.17
C GLY A 104 -18.48 1.17 2.71
N GLY A 105 -18.38 0.20 1.82
CA GLY A 105 -18.36 -1.21 2.22
C GLY A 105 -17.09 -1.56 3.01
N PRO A 106 -16.99 -2.79 3.52
CA PRO A 106 -15.79 -3.28 4.18
C PRO A 106 -14.58 -3.17 3.25
N ALA A 107 -13.43 -2.86 3.83
CA ALA A 107 -12.15 -2.89 3.14
C ALA A 107 -11.71 -4.33 2.88
N VAL A 108 -11.17 -4.57 1.68
CA VAL A 108 -10.58 -5.85 1.28
C VAL A 108 -9.11 -5.62 0.94
N VAL A 109 -8.23 -6.29 1.68
CA VAL A 109 -6.78 -6.13 1.52
C VAL A 109 -6.13 -7.49 1.30
N GLY A 110 -5.38 -7.60 0.22
CA GLY A 110 -4.47 -8.71 -0.04
C GLY A 110 -3.08 -8.43 0.53
N HIS A 111 -2.49 -9.41 1.19
CA HIS A 111 -1.08 -9.45 1.56
C HIS A 111 -0.46 -10.69 0.92
N LEU A 112 0.47 -10.47 -0.01
CA LEU A 112 1.12 -11.49 -0.79
C LEU A 112 2.59 -11.64 -0.39
N ASP A 113 3.06 -12.87 -0.20
CA ASP A 113 4.49 -13.20 -0.04
C ASP A 113 4.97 -14.25 -1.05
N ILE A 114 6.25 -14.19 -1.42
CA ILE A 114 6.89 -15.17 -2.29
C ILE A 114 7.36 -16.38 -1.47
N VAL A 115 6.95 -17.58 -1.89
CA VAL A 115 7.35 -18.81 -1.20
C VAL A 115 8.86 -19.05 -1.35
N ASN A 116 9.52 -19.41 -0.25
CA ASN A 116 10.96 -19.74 -0.19
C ASN A 116 11.91 -18.60 -0.59
N SER A 117 11.48 -17.34 -0.51
CA SER A 117 12.29 -16.15 -0.82
C SER A 117 13.62 -16.11 -0.04
N THR A 118 13.65 -16.50 1.24
CA THR A 118 14.88 -16.54 2.07
C THR A 118 15.93 -17.48 1.48
N ARG A 119 15.55 -18.71 1.13
CA ARG A 119 16.46 -19.69 0.53
C ARG A 119 16.95 -19.25 -0.85
N GLN A 120 16.09 -18.55 -1.61
CA GLN A 120 16.47 -17.97 -2.89
C GLN A 120 17.47 -16.81 -2.68
N THR A 121 17.26 -15.97 -1.67
CA THR A 121 18.17 -14.89 -1.26
C THR A 121 19.55 -15.45 -0.87
N GLU A 122 19.60 -16.53 -0.09
CA GLU A 122 20.86 -17.18 0.30
C GLU A 122 21.65 -17.71 -0.90
N LYS A 123 20.95 -18.19 -1.94
CA LYS A 123 21.58 -18.77 -3.13
C LYS A 123 21.93 -17.75 -4.20
N ARG A 124 21.14 -16.70 -4.36
CA ARG A 124 21.21 -15.75 -5.49
C ARG A 124 21.46 -14.30 -5.09
N GLY A 125 21.43 -14.00 -3.79
CA GLY A 125 21.56 -12.65 -3.24
C GLY A 125 20.23 -11.90 -3.17
N SER A 126 20.20 -10.84 -2.36
CA SER A 126 19.00 -9.99 -2.17
C SER A 126 18.61 -9.18 -3.40
N TYR A 127 19.56 -8.88 -4.28
CA TYR A 127 19.29 -8.15 -5.52
C TYR A 127 18.45 -8.96 -6.51
N ASP A 128 18.64 -10.28 -6.58
CA ASP A 128 17.82 -11.16 -7.43
C ASP A 128 16.35 -11.16 -6.96
N ILE A 129 16.12 -11.29 -5.65
CA ILE A 129 14.78 -11.19 -5.07
C ILE A 129 14.15 -9.82 -5.32
N TYR A 130 14.94 -8.74 -5.20
CA TYR A 130 14.45 -7.40 -5.51
C TYR A 130 13.92 -7.30 -6.96
N ILE A 131 14.63 -7.87 -7.94
CA ILE A 131 14.17 -7.92 -9.34
C ILE A 131 12.90 -8.77 -9.47
N VAL A 132 12.88 -9.97 -8.90
CA VAL A 132 11.71 -10.88 -8.97
C VAL A 132 10.46 -10.23 -8.37
N VAL A 133 10.59 -9.54 -7.24
CA VAL A 133 9.47 -8.81 -6.63
C VAL A 133 9.02 -7.64 -7.50
N GLY A 134 9.96 -6.93 -8.13
CA GLY A 134 9.64 -5.88 -9.09
C GLY A 134 8.84 -6.38 -10.30
N ASP A 135 9.26 -7.50 -10.89
CA ASP A 135 8.55 -8.15 -12.01
C ASP A 135 7.17 -8.65 -11.60
N LEU A 136 7.06 -9.26 -10.42
CA LEU A 136 5.78 -9.70 -9.85
C LEU A 136 4.84 -8.51 -9.62
N LEU A 137 5.33 -7.42 -9.02
CA LEU A 137 4.55 -6.21 -8.80
C LEU A 137 4.05 -5.62 -10.13
N ASN A 138 4.89 -5.59 -11.16
CA ASN A 138 4.49 -5.15 -12.50
C ASN A 138 3.39 -6.04 -13.10
N LYS A 139 3.51 -7.36 -12.96
CA LYS A 139 2.48 -8.32 -13.39
C LYS A 139 1.15 -8.12 -12.66
N ILE A 140 1.19 -7.97 -11.33
CA ILE A 140 -0.02 -7.71 -10.51
C ILE A 140 -0.64 -6.37 -10.91
N ASN A 141 0.16 -5.31 -11.07
CA ASN A 141 -0.34 -4.01 -11.51
C ASN A 141 -1.02 -4.08 -12.88
N SER A 142 -0.50 -4.88 -13.82
CA SER A 142 -1.14 -5.09 -15.13
C SER A 142 -2.52 -5.76 -15.00
N ILE A 143 -2.67 -6.74 -14.11
CA ILE A 143 -3.95 -7.40 -13.84
C ILE A 143 -4.90 -6.40 -13.16
N CYS A 144 -4.39 -5.66 -12.17
CA CYS A 144 -5.16 -4.72 -11.38
C CYS A 144 -5.80 -3.59 -12.18
N ARG A 145 -5.20 -3.16 -13.30
CA ARG A 145 -5.82 -2.19 -14.21
C ARG A 145 -7.17 -2.66 -14.75
N GLY A 146 -7.34 -3.95 -15.00
CA GLY A 146 -8.60 -4.52 -15.47
C GLY A 146 -9.61 -4.80 -14.34
N LEU A 147 -9.11 -5.09 -13.14
CA LEU A 147 -9.94 -5.46 -11.98
C LEU A 147 -10.31 -4.27 -11.09
N GLY A 148 -9.62 -3.14 -11.22
CA GLY A 148 -9.80 -1.97 -10.38
C GLY A 148 -9.09 -2.05 -9.02
N CYS A 149 -8.08 -2.91 -8.86
CA CYS A 149 -7.24 -2.93 -7.66
C CYS A 149 -6.02 -2.01 -7.78
N LEU A 150 -5.29 -1.85 -6.68
CA LEU A 150 -4.01 -1.14 -6.61
C LEU A 150 -3.02 -1.98 -5.80
N SER A 151 -1.78 -2.13 -6.27
CA SER A 151 -0.76 -2.96 -5.60
C SER A 151 0.51 -2.20 -5.28
N PHE A 152 1.14 -2.57 -4.16
CA PHE A 152 2.18 -1.79 -3.49
C PHE A 152 3.26 -2.69 -2.90
N TYR A 153 4.53 -2.34 -3.12
CA TYR A 153 5.66 -3.02 -2.49
C TYR A 153 5.78 -2.63 -1.01
N LEU A 154 5.87 -3.60 -0.10
CA LEU A 154 6.03 -3.36 1.34
C LEU A 154 7.47 -3.49 1.85
N GLY A 155 8.33 -4.18 1.12
CA GLY A 155 9.68 -4.53 1.58
C GLY A 155 9.91 -6.04 1.61
N GLY A 156 11.18 -6.42 1.40
CA GLY A 156 11.56 -7.83 1.26
C GLY A 156 10.87 -8.45 0.04
N ASP A 157 10.03 -9.44 0.30
CA ASP A 157 9.26 -10.25 -0.65
C ASP A 157 7.73 -10.02 -0.57
N ASN A 158 7.30 -8.94 0.09
CA ASN A 158 5.89 -8.69 0.41
C ASN A 158 5.28 -7.64 -0.52
N ILE A 159 4.07 -7.93 -1.00
CA ILE A 159 3.23 -7.03 -1.79
C ILE A 159 1.87 -6.88 -1.11
N MET A 160 1.42 -5.65 -0.94
CA MET A 160 0.08 -5.31 -0.48
C MET A 160 -0.81 -4.97 -1.67
N ILE A 161 -2.08 -5.37 -1.62
CA ILE A 161 -3.04 -5.12 -2.69
C ILE A 161 -4.33 -4.59 -2.08
N PHE A 162 -4.79 -3.42 -2.51
CA PHE A 162 -6.14 -2.96 -2.21
C PHE A 162 -7.08 -3.55 -3.25
N LEU A 163 -7.96 -4.44 -2.80
CA LEU A 163 -8.83 -5.23 -3.65
C LEU A 163 -10.25 -4.63 -3.69
N PRO A 164 -10.94 -4.66 -4.84
CA PRO A 164 -12.37 -4.34 -4.89
C PRO A 164 -13.21 -5.39 -4.15
N ASP A 165 -12.84 -6.66 -4.27
CA ASP A 165 -13.51 -7.83 -3.72
C ASP A 165 -12.55 -9.02 -3.60
N VAL A 166 -13.05 -10.15 -3.13
CA VAL A 166 -12.25 -11.37 -2.91
C VAL A 166 -11.92 -12.05 -4.24
N GLU A 167 -12.85 -12.01 -5.18
CA GLU A 167 -12.77 -12.60 -6.50
C GLU A 167 -11.58 -12.05 -7.28
N ALA A 168 -11.34 -10.73 -7.21
CA ALA A 168 -10.15 -10.10 -7.78
C ALA A 168 -8.84 -10.68 -7.20
N GLY A 169 -8.83 -11.03 -5.91
CA GLY A 169 -7.68 -11.68 -5.26
C GLY A 169 -7.38 -13.06 -5.85
N PHE A 170 -8.40 -13.88 -6.08
CA PHE A 170 -8.25 -15.17 -6.76
C PHE A 170 -7.78 -15.01 -8.20
N GLN A 171 -8.34 -14.06 -8.95
CA GLN A 171 -7.93 -13.80 -10.33
C GLN A 171 -6.48 -13.33 -10.45
N ILE A 172 -5.97 -12.59 -9.46
CA ILE A 172 -4.54 -12.24 -9.38
C ILE A 172 -3.72 -13.49 -9.11
N TYR A 173 -4.11 -14.29 -8.12
CA TYR A 173 -3.41 -15.52 -7.74
C TYR A 173 -3.30 -16.51 -8.91
N ASP A 174 -4.37 -16.71 -9.67
CA ASP A 174 -4.40 -17.66 -10.79
C ASP A 174 -3.52 -17.23 -11.99
N GLN A 175 -3.13 -15.95 -12.05
CA GLN A 175 -2.38 -15.37 -13.17
C GLN A 175 -0.91 -15.07 -12.85
N VAL A 176 -0.47 -15.23 -11.60
CA VAL A 176 0.95 -15.12 -11.23
C VAL A 176 1.66 -16.45 -11.49
N TYR A 177 2.88 -16.37 -12.00
CA TYR A 177 3.64 -17.53 -12.52
C TYR A 177 4.59 -18.15 -11.50
N ILE A 178 4.66 -17.60 -10.29
CA ILE A 178 5.52 -18.08 -9.20
C ILE A 178 4.68 -18.51 -8.01
N ASP A 179 5.23 -19.41 -7.19
CA ASP A 179 4.60 -19.84 -5.95
C ASP A 179 4.55 -18.67 -4.96
N VAL A 180 3.33 -18.24 -4.66
CA VAL A 180 3.03 -17.18 -3.69
C VAL A 180 2.03 -17.66 -2.67
N ARG A 181 2.00 -17.00 -1.52
CA ARG A 181 0.87 -17.06 -0.59
C ARG A 181 0.11 -15.74 -0.68
N LEU A 182 -1.21 -15.81 -0.71
CA LEU A 182 -2.07 -14.62 -0.67
C LEU A 182 -3.02 -14.70 0.51
N GLY A 183 -2.75 -13.92 1.55
CA GLY A 183 -3.71 -13.67 2.62
C GLY A 183 -4.67 -12.57 2.19
N ILE A 184 -5.98 -12.80 2.28
CA ILE A 184 -7.01 -11.78 2.05
C ILE A 184 -7.71 -11.50 3.36
N GLY A 185 -7.64 -10.25 3.82
CA GLY A 185 -8.36 -9.81 5.00
C GLY A 185 -9.52 -8.90 4.62
N ILE A 186 -10.62 -9.05 5.34
CA ILE A 186 -11.83 -8.24 5.20
C ILE A 186 -12.16 -7.64 6.56
N ALA A 187 -12.39 -6.33 6.62
CA ALA A 187 -12.82 -5.65 7.83
C ALA A 187 -13.51 -4.34 7.48
N GLU A 188 -14.24 -3.74 8.44
CA GLU A 188 -14.81 -2.41 8.26
C GLU A 188 -13.76 -1.35 7.93
N ARG A 189 -12.57 -1.45 8.51
CA ARG A 189 -11.48 -0.49 8.31
C ARG A 189 -10.22 -1.12 7.71
N PRO A 190 -9.51 -0.41 6.81
CA PRO A 190 -8.40 -0.96 6.02
C PRO A 190 -7.24 -1.57 6.82
N TYR A 191 -6.81 -0.94 7.92
CA TYR A 191 -5.69 -1.48 8.69
C TYR A 191 -6.05 -2.81 9.38
N GLN A 192 -7.28 -2.94 9.86
CA GLN A 192 -7.77 -4.20 10.43
C GLN A 192 -7.87 -5.30 9.38
N ALA A 193 -8.28 -4.95 8.15
CA ALA A 193 -8.26 -5.87 7.01
C ALA A 193 -6.82 -6.32 6.71
N PHE A 194 -5.84 -5.41 6.74
CA PHE A 194 -4.43 -5.77 6.56
C PHE A 194 -3.87 -6.68 7.67
N THR A 195 -4.26 -6.46 8.93
CA THR A 195 -3.90 -7.35 10.05
C THR A 195 -4.45 -8.77 9.83
N LYS A 196 -5.71 -8.90 9.39
CA LYS A 196 -6.31 -10.19 9.02
C LYS A 196 -5.62 -10.85 7.83
N ALA A 197 -5.25 -10.08 6.81
CA ALA A 197 -4.48 -10.61 5.68
C ALA A 197 -3.12 -11.17 6.14
N THR A 198 -2.48 -10.51 7.10
CA THR A 198 -1.21 -10.94 7.69
C THR A 198 -1.37 -12.20 8.55
N GLU A 199 -2.42 -12.26 9.38
CA GLU A 199 -2.77 -13.47 10.14
C GLU A 199 -3.02 -14.67 9.22
N ALA A 200 -3.68 -14.44 8.08
CA ALA A 200 -3.91 -15.46 7.06
C ALA A 200 -2.57 -15.98 6.50
N LEU A 201 -1.61 -15.09 6.17
CA LEU A 201 -0.27 -15.49 5.75
C LEU A 201 0.46 -16.32 6.82
N ASP A 202 0.46 -15.86 8.07
CA ASP A 202 1.15 -16.56 9.15
C ASP A 202 0.57 -17.96 9.39
N SER A 203 -0.75 -18.10 9.30
CA SER A 203 -1.39 -19.41 9.39
C SER A 203 -0.99 -20.32 8.22
N MET A 204 -0.92 -19.80 6.98
CA MET A 204 -0.46 -20.59 5.82
C MET A 204 1.02 -20.97 5.92
N ARG A 205 1.87 -20.12 6.48
CA ARG A 205 3.29 -20.43 6.76
C ARG A 205 3.41 -21.56 7.77
N ARG A 206 2.65 -21.51 8.87
CA ARG A 206 2.63 -22.58 9.89
C ARG A 206 2.14 -23.91 9.31
N ASP A 207 1.12 -23.87 8.48
CA ASP A 207 0.52 -25.07 7.88
C ASP A 207 1.28 -25.57 6.64
N ASN A 208 2.33 -24.86 6.21
CA ASN A 208 3.04 -25.07 4.95
C ASN A 208 2.12 -25.14 3.72
N VAL A 209 1.10 -24.29 3.70
CA VAL A 209 0.14 -24.16 2.60
C VAL A 209 0.62 -23.07 1.64
N VAL A 210 0.53 -23.36 0.35
CA VAL A 210 0.67 -22.40 -0.76
C VAL A 210 -0.71 -22.23 -1.37
N GLY A 211 -1.19 -20.99 -1.48
CA GLY A 211 -2.59 -20.75 -1.84
C GLY A 211 -3.11 -19.38 -1.42
N VAL A 212 -4.43 -19.25 -1.49
CA VAL A 212 -5.19 -18.11 -0.99
C VAL A 212 -5.89 -18.49 0.31
N ARG A 213 -5.84 -17.62 1.33
CA ARG A 213 -6.60 -17.79 2.57
C ARG A 213 -7.29 -16.49 2.96
N ILE A 214 -8.56 -16.59 3.31
CA ILE A 214 -9.41 -15.43 3.62
C ILE A 214 -9.71 -15.39 5.11
N LEU A 215 -9.59 -14.22 5.74
CA LEU A 215 -10.06 -13.95 7.09
C LEU A 215 -10.99 -12.73 7.10
N ARG A 216 -12.06 -12.81 7.91
CA ARG A 216 -13.12 -11.80 8.03
C ARG A 216 -13.21 -11.20 9.41
#